data_AF-A0A818GP84-F1
#
_entry.id   AF-A0A818GP84-F1
#
_cell.length_a   1.000
_cell.length_b   1.000
_cell.length_c   1.000
_cell.angle_alpha   90.00
_cell.angle_beta   90.00
_cell.angle_gamma   90.00
#
_symmetry.space_group_name_H-M   'P 1'
#
loop_
_entity.id
_entity.type
_entity.pdbx_description
1 polymer ?
#
loop_
_entity_poly.entity_id
_entity_poly.type
_entity_poly.pdbx_seq_one_letter_code
_entity_poly.pdbx_strand_id
1 'polypeptide(L)'
;MQKAVDSNRGSNAGLSMDNQEKLLADALQNVRQHAFAMKRVLDQQSVMEGLKHAANMLGELRTSLLSPKNYYELHVVVVEELHHLELYLADEFEHGRGSHDLYEVVQYAGNIVPR
;
A
#
# COMPACT_ATOMS: atom_id res chain seq x y z
N MET A 1 38.80 -25.99 9.07
CA MET A 1 37.51 -25.90 8.37
C MET A 1 36.40 -25.91 9.41
N GLN A 2 35.85 -24.73 9.74
CA GLN A 2 34.42 -24.49 10.07
C GLN A 2 34.29 -23.06 10.61
N LYS A 3 33.22 -22.37 10.16
CA LYS A 3 32.67 -21.06 10.59
C LYS A 3 33.21 -19.81 9.88
N ALA A 4 32.61 -19.52 8.73
CA ALA A 4 32.39 -18.17 8.21
C ALA A 4 31.05 -18.14 7.45
N VAL A 5 29.96 -18.34 8.19
CA VAL A 5 28.58 -18.13 7.71
C VAL A 5 27.91 -17.27 8.77
N ASP A 6 28.15 -15.96 8.74
CA ASP A 6 27.43 -14.96 9.55
C ASP A 6 27.75 -13.52 9.09
N SER A 7 27.81 -13.27 7.77
CA SER A 7 28.13 -11.93 7.23
C SER A 7 26.97 -11.22 6.52
N ASN A 8 25.71 -11.55 6.81
CA ASN A 8 24.59 -10.78 6.25
C ASN A 8 23.38 -10.64 7.19
N ARG A 9 23.62 -10.26 8.45
CA ARG A 9 22.58 -9.58 9.24
C ARG A 9 22.64 -8.11 8.89
N GLY A 10 21.74 -7.71 8.00
CA GLY A 10 21.44 -6.31 7.71
C GLY A 10 21.36 -5.52 9.01
N SER A 11 22.17 -4.47 9.06
CA SER A 11 22.26 -3.49 10.13
C SER A 11 20.92 -2.76 10.32
N ASN A 12 19.95 -3.41 10.95
CA ASN A 12 18.81 -2.72 11.55
C ASN A 12 19.21 -2.32 12.98
N ALA A 13 20.13 -1.36 13.07
CA ALA A 13 20.39 -0.67 14.32
C ALA A 13 19.08 0.01 14.72
N GLY A 14 18.51 -0.40 15.85
CA GLY A 14 17.21 0.08 16.33
C GLY A 14 17.13 1.60 16.26
N LEU A 15 16.36 2.10 15.29
CA LEU A 15 15.97 3.49 15.24
C LEU A 15 15.28 3.84 16.57
N SER A 16 15.56 5.03 17.11
CA SER A 16 14.87 5.53 18.32
C SER A 16 13.36 5.37 18.18
N MET A 17 12.67 5.13 19.29
CA MET A 17 11.19 5.06 19.34
C MET A 17 10.57 6.32 18.68
N ASP A 18 11.10 7.51 18.98
CA ASP A 18 10.64 8.76 18.38
C ASP A 18 10.77 8.78 16.85
N ASN A 19 11.85 8.19 16.31
CA ASN A 19 12.05 8.07 14.87
C ASN A 19 11.07 7.06 14.26
N GLN A 20 10.76 5.97 14.96
CA GLN A 20 9.79 4.97 14.54
C GLN A 20 8.36 5.53 14.51
N GLU A 21 7.98 6.32 15.52
CA GLU A 21 6.69 7.01 15.57
C GLU A 21 6.55 8.03 14.44
N LYS A 22 7.60 8.82 14.19
CA LYS A 22 7.61 9.80 13.09
C LYS A 22 7.47 9.13 11.73
N LEU A 23 8.28 8.09 11.45
CA LEU A 23 8.21 7.35 10.19
C LEU A 23 6.83 6.74 9.96
N LEU A 24 6.22 6.18 11.01
CA LEU A 24 4.88 5.64 10.94
C LEU A 24 3.85 6.74 10.67
N ALA A 25 3.93 7.87 11.38
CA ALA A 25 3.02 8.99 11.22
C ALA A 25 3.05 9.56 9.79
N ASP A 26 4.25 9.74 9.23
CA ASP A 26 4.44 10.23 7.85
C ASP A 26 3.84 9.24 6.84
N ALA A 27 4.11 7.94 6.97
CA ALA A 27 3.55 6.91 6.09
C ALA A 27 2.02 6.85 6.19
N LEU A 28 1.46 6.87 7.42
CA LEU A 28 0.01 6.89 7.64
C LEU A 28 -0.64 8.15 7.07
N GLN A 29 0.03 9.30 7.15
CA GLN A 29 -0.46 10.54 6.55
C GLN A 29 -0.56 10.40 5.03
N ASN A 30 0.45 9.86 4.36
CA ASN A 30 0.43 9.62 2.92
C ASN A 30 -0.67 8.63 2.52
N VAL A 31 -0.84 7.54 3.28
CA VAL A 31 -1.94 6.57 3.09
C VAL A 31 -3.29 7.29 3.13
N ARG A 32 -3.56 8.10 4.17
CA ARG A 32 -4.84 8.83 4.29
C ARG A 32 -5.06 9.82 3.15
N GLN A 33 -4.01 10.52 2.71
CA GLN A 33 -4.11 11.45 1.58
C GLN A 33 -4.48 10.73 0.28
N HIS A 34 -3.80 9.61 -0.02
CA HIS A 34 -4.09 8.82 -1.21
C HIS A 34 -5.45 8.11 -1.13
N ALA A 35 -5.83 7.59 0.02
CA ALA A 35 -7.15 6.98 0.23
C ALA A 35 -8.28 8.00 0.03
N PHE A 36 -8.14 9.22 0.57
CA PHE A 36 -9.11 10.28 0.34
C PHE A 36 -9.23 10.64 -1.14
N ALA A 37 -8.10 10.81 -1.82
CA ALA A 37 -8.08 11.11 -3.25
C ALA A 37 -8.69 9.98 -4.09
N MET A 38 -8.38 8.71 -3.76
CA MET A 38 -8.96 7.52 -4.36
C MET A 38 -10.49 7.54 -4.26
N LYS A 39 -11.04 7.64 -3.05
CA LYS A 39 -12.50 7.67 -2.84
C LYS A 39 -13.16 8.79 -3.65
N ARG A 40 -12.58 9.99 -3.62
CA ARG A 40 -13.08 11.15 -4.37
C ARG A 40 -13.13 10.93 -5.89
N VAL A 41 -12.15 10.25 -6.49
CA VAL A 41 -12.16 9.98 -7.94
C VAL A 41 -13.04 8.78 -8.30
N LEU A 42 -13.22 7.81 -7.39
CA LEU A 42 -14.19 6.72 -7.54
C LEU A 42 -15.63 7.24 -7.51
N ASP A 43 -15.94 8.23 -6.66
CA ASP A 43 -17.25 8.92 -6.66
C ASP A 43 -17.55 9.61 -8.00
N GLN A 44 -16.51 9.96 -8.75
CA GLN A 44 -16.59 10.56 -10.10
C GLN A 44 -16.52 9.49 -11.21
N GLN A 45 -16.64 8.21 -10.85
CA GLN A 45 -16.56 7.06 -11.77
C GLN A 45 -15.22 6.95 -12.53
N SER A 46 -14.15 7.51 -11.97
CA SER A 46 -12.80 7.45 -12.56
C SER A 46 -11.96 6.33 -11.93
N VAL A 47 -12.24 5.09 -12.36
CA VAL A 47 -11.60 3.87 -11.82
C VAL A 47 -10.08 3.90 -12.00
N MET A 48 -9.59 4.31 -13.17
CA MET A 48 -8.15 4.34 -13.48
C MET A 48 -7.36 5.27 -12.58
N GLU A 49 -7.87 6.48 -12.30
CA GLU A 49 -7.23 7.39 -11.35
C GLU A 49 -7.37 6.87 -9.90
N GLY A 50 -8.47 6.19 -9.59
CA GLY A 50 -8.64 5.49 -8.30
C GLY A 50 -7.55 4.45 -8.08
N LEU A 51 -7.32 3.57 -9.06
CA LEU A 51 -6.26 2.56 -9.05
C LEU A 51 -4.86 3.17 -8.92
N LYS A 52 -4.61 4.31 -9.57
CA LYS A 52 -3.34 5.03 -9.44
C LYS A 52 -3.12 5.54 -8.02
N HIS A 53 -4.15 6.09 -7.36
CA HIS A 53 -4.07 6.48 -5.96
C HIS A 53 -3.89 5.27 -5.03
N ALA A 54 -4.57 4.16 -5.29
CA ALA A 54 -4.39 2.91 -4.57
C ALA A 54 -2.95 2.37 -4.70
N ALA A 55 -2.38 2.40 -5.90
CA ALA A 55 -1.00 1.97 -6.15
C ALA A 55 0.03 2.85 -5.41
N ASN A 56 -0.21 4.17 -5.33
CA ASN A 56 0.64 5.07 -4.55
C ASN A 56 0.52 4.80 -3.05
N MET A 57 -0.69 4.56 -2.55
CA MET A 57 -0.94 4.14 -1.16
C MET A 57 -0.21 2.84 -0.81
N LEU A 58 -0.33 1.82 -1.67
CA LEU A 58 0.41 0.55 -1.56
C LEU A 58 1.93 0.73 -1.64
N GLY A 59 2.40 1.83 -2.23
CA GLY A 59 3.80 2.20 -2.27
C GLY A 59 4.43 2.36 -0.88
N GLU A 60 3.65 2.80 0.12
CA GLU A 60 4.11 2.98 1.50
C GLU A 60 4.51 1.66 2.18
N LEU A 61 3.90 0.54 1.77
CA LEU A 61 4.25 -0.81 2.25
C LEU A 61 5.62 -1.30 1.77
N ARG A 62 6.29 -0.57 0.87
CA ARG A 62 7.63 -0.94 0.39
C ARG A 62 8.75 -0.55 1.35
N THR A 63 8.44 0.20 2.40
CA THR A 63 9.42 0.63 3.39
C THR A 63 10.03 -0.56 4.14
N SER A 64 11.34 -0.53 4.32
CA SER A 64 12.08 -1.46 5.19
C SER A 64 12.53 -0.82 6.51
N LEU A 65 12.10 0.42 6.76
CA LEU A 65 12.55 1.23 7.90
C LEU A 65 11.68 1.07 9.15
N LEU A 66 10.47 0.54 9.01
CA LEU A 66 9.56 0.32 10.13
C LEU A 66 9.90 -0.98 10.85
N SER A 67 9.79 -0.95 12.18
CA SER A 67 9.78 -2.15 13.00
C SER A 67 8.56 -3.02 12.64
N PRO A 68 8.60 -4.34 12.92
CA PRO A 68 7.47 -5.23 12.61
C PRO A 68 6.12 -4.76 13.19
N LYS A 69 6.13 -4.19 14.40
CA LYS A 69 4.92 -3.64 15.04
C LYS A 69 4.35 -2.47 14.25
N ASN A 70 5.17 -1.49 13.91
CA ASN A 70 4.70 -0.28 13.20
C ASN A 70 4.35 -0.60 11.74
N TYR A 71 5.07 -1.52 11.10
CA TYR A 71 4.71 -2.01 9.78
C TYR A 71 3.33 -2.67 9.79
N TYR A 72 3.02 -3.49 10.80
CA TYR A 72 1.70 -4.10 10.94
C TYR A 72 0.60 -3.04 11.11
N GLU A 73 0.84 -1.99 11.89
CA GLU A 73 -0.12 -0.88 12.03
C GLU A 73 -0.38 -0.18 10.69
N LEU A 74 0.67 0.13 9.92
CA LEU A 74 0.54 0.66 8.56
C LEU A 74 -0.24 -0.29 7.65
N HIS A 75 0.04 -1.59 7.71
CA HIS A 75 -0.65 -2.61 6.92
C HIS A 75 -2.16 -2.62 7.19
N VAL A 76 -2.58 -2.44 8.46
CA VAL A 76 -4.00 -2.58 8.83
C VAL A 76 -4.77 -1.45 8.18
N VAL A 77 -4.22 -0.24 8.26
CA VAL A 77 -4.84 0.96 7.67
C VAL A 77 -4.88 0.84 6.14
N VAL A 78 -3.80 0.39 5.49
CA VAL A 78 -3.81 0.21 4.02
C VAL A 78 -4.86 -0.81 3.58
N VAL A 79 -4.98 -1.95 4.28
CA VAL A 79 -5.96 -2.99 3.95
C VAL A 79 -7.39 -2.50 4.16
N GLU A 80 -7.67 -1.74 5.23
CA GLU A 80 -8.98 -1.12 5.46
C GLU A 80 -9.37 -0.16 4.33
N GLU A 81 -8.41 0.64 3.85
CA GLU A 81 -8.66 1.55 2.73
C GLU A 81 -8.84 0.79 1.40
N LEU A 82 -8.09 -0.29 1.16
CA LEU A 82 -8.28 -1.16 0.00
C LEU A 82 -9.64 -1.86 -0.01
N HIS A 83 -10.22 -2.17 1.15
CA HIS A 83 -11.56 -2.76 1.23
C HIS A 83 -12.63 -1.83 0.61
N HIS A 84 -12.45 -0.50 0.69
CA HIS A 84 -13.35 0.44 0.02
C HIS A 84 -13.26 0.33 -1.51
N LEU A 85 -12.05 0.15 -2.05
CA LEU A 85 -11.83 -0.07 -3.48
C LEU A 85 -12.43 -1.41 -3.91
N GLU A 86 -12.24 -2.46 -3.13
CA GLU A 86 -12.84 -3.78 -3.37
C GLU A 86 -14.37 -3.69 -3.49
N LEU A 87 -15.04 -3.07 -2.50
CA LEU A 87 -16.49 -2.91 -2.50
C LEU A 87 -16.98 -2.11 -3.71
N TYR A 88 -16.28 -1.04 -4.06
CA TYR A 88 -16.59 -0.25 -5.24
C TYR A 88 -16.48 -1.07 -6.53
N LEU A 89 -15.38 -1.80 -6.70
CA LEU A 89 -15.17 -2.63 -7.90
C LEU A 89 -16.21 -3.75 -7.98
N ALA A 90 -16.53 -4.38 -6.85
CA ALA A 90 -17.57 -5.41 -6.79
C ALA A 90 -18.94 -4.86 -7.25
N ASP A 91 -19.32 -3.67 -6.80
CA ASP A 91 -20.56 -3.00 -7.24
C ASP A 91 -20.55 -2.71 -8.76
N GLU A 92 -19.44 -2.19 -9.29
CA GLU A 92 -19.30 -1.92 -10.72
C GLU A 92 -19.43 -3.21 -11.55
N PHE A 93 -18.83 -4.32 -11.09
CA PHE A 93 -18.95 -5.62 -11.75
C PHE A 93 -20.37 -6.19 -11.68
N GLU A 94 -21.04 -6.12 -10.53
CA GLU A 94 -22.41 -6.61 -10.35
C GLU A 94 -23.40 -5.88 -11.26
N HIS A 95 -23.20 -4.58 -11.47
CA HIS A 95 -24.03 -3.77 -12.35
C HIS A 95 -23.58 -3.76 -13.82
N GLY A 96 -22.61 -4.58 -14.21
CA GLY A 96 -22.14 -4.69 -15.59
C GLY A 96 -21.35 -3.48 -16.11
N ARG A 97 -20.82 -2.64 -15.21
CA ARG A 97 -19.96 -1.49 -15.52
C ARG A 97 -18.46 -1.80 -15.38
N GLY A 98 -18.13 -2.98 -14.85
CA GLY A 98 -16.75 -3.46 -14.72
C GLY A 98 -16.03 -3.57 -16.07
N SER A 99 -14.79 -3.08 -16.13
CA SER A 99 -13.95 -3.23 -17.33
C SER A 99 -13.29 -4.61 -17.35
N HIS A 100 -13.39 -5.31 -18.48
CA HIS A 100 -12.82 -6.64 -18.69
C HIS A 100 -11.28 -6.65 -18.61
N ASP A 101 -10.63 -5.51 -18.83
CA ASP A 101 -9.17 -5.42 -18.90
C ASP A 101 -8.54 -5.07 -17.53
N LEU A 102 -9.34 -4.93 -16.46
CA LEU A 102 -8.84 -4.51 -15.14
C LEU A 102 -7.75 -5.44 -14.59
N TYR A 103 -7.88 -6.75 -14.81
CA TYR A 103 -6.88 -7.73 -14.37
C TYR A 103 -5.50 -7.50 -15.04
N GLU A 104 -5.49 -7.10 -16.30
CA GLU A 104 -4.26 -6.79 -17.03
C GLU A 104 -3.74 -5.40 -16.66
N VAL A 105 -4.63 -4.41 -16.55
CA VAL A 105 -4.28 -3.02 -16.23
C VAL A 105 -3.51 -2.90 -14.92
N VAL A 106 -3.96 -3.57 -13.86
CA VAL A 106 -3.27 -3.48 -12.55
C VAL A 106 -1.87 -4.10 -12.60
N GLN A 107 -1.62 -5.04 -13.52
CA GLN A 107 -0.32 -5.68 -13.68
C GLN A 107 0.74 -4.78 -14.31
N TYR A 108 0.33 -3.66 -14.93
CA TYR A 108 1.26 -2.66 -15.45
C TYR A 108 1.97 -1.86 -14.33
N ALA A 109 1.57 -2.02 -13.07
CA ALA A 109 2.32 -1.46 -11.94
C ALA A 109 3.74 -2.04 -11.91
N GLY A 110 4.76 -1.17 -11.99
CA GLY A 110 6.16 -1.59 -12.05
C GLY A 110 6.67 -2.23 -10.76
N ASN A 111 6.12 -1.83 -9.61
CA ASN A 111 6.52 -2.34 -8.30
C ASN A 111 5.71 -3.58 -7.91
N ILE A 112 6.35 -4.59 -7.32
CA ILE A 112 5.70 -5.86 -6.91
C ILE A 112 4.57 -5.68 -5.91
N VAL A 113 4.74 -4.85 -4.88
CA VAL A 113 3.73 -4.74 -3.80
C VAL A 113 2.45 -4.01 -4.27
N PRO A 114 2.54 -2.90 -5.03
CA PRO A 114 1.37 -2.31 -5.68
C PRO A 114 0.75 -3.12 -6.82
N ARG A 115 1.42 -4.15 -7.34
CA ARG A 115 0.95 -4.99 -8.44
C ARG A 115 0.17 -6.19 -7.90
#